data_AF-A0A427MC61-F1
#
_entry.id   AF-A0A427MC61-F1
#
_cell.length_a   1.000
_cell.length_b   1.000
_cell.length_c   1.000
_cell.angle_alpha   90.00
_cell.angle_beta   90.00
_cell.angle_gamma   90.00
#
_symmetry.space_group_name_H-M   'P 1'
#
loop_
_entity.id
_entity.type
_entity.pdbx_description
1 polymer ?
#
loop_
_entity_poly.entity_id
_entity_poly.type
_entity_poly.pdbx_seq_one_letter_code
_entity_poly.pdbx_strand_id
1 'polypeptide(L)'
;MLDKTRPSRPNFETAFKRWWDGQPASYRNRIDASAARTSFRAGYATGRNADLDRYVFTAGRLRITVWGSGMLDAKRKALAEAEFRAAKNGWPTPKGGWVLKELR
;
A
#
# COMPACT_ATOMS: atom_id res chain seq x y z
N MET A 1 34.09 6.47 -7.28
CA MET A 1 32.89 6.67 -6.43
C MET A 1 31.99 5.46 -6.64
N LEU A 2 31.81 4.62 -5.62
CA LEU A 2 30.90 3.47 -5.72
C LEU A 2 29.47 4.01 -5.66
N ASP A 3 28.75 3.95 -6.77
CA ASP A 3 27.30 4.05 -6.76
C ASP A 3 26.77 2.92 -5.87
N LYS A 4 26.46 3.25 -4.61
CA LYS A 4 25.72 2.35 -3.73
C LYS A 4 24.32 2.26 -4.30
N THR A 5 24.12 1.36 -5.26
CA THR A 5 22.79 0.95 -5.72
C THR A 5 22.05 0.48 -4.47
N ARG A 6 21.09 1.29 -4.01
CA ARG A 6 20.26 0.97 -2.86
C ARG A 6 19.67 -0.42 -3.13
N PRO A 7 19.88 -1.42 -2.26
CA PRO A 7 19.42 -2.77 -2.54
C PRO A 7 17.92 -2.75 -2.81
N SER A 8 17.52 -3.33 -3.93
CA SER A 8 16.12 -3.34 -4.36
C SER A 8 15.27 -4.04 -3.28
N ARG A 9 14.30 -3.31 -2.71
CA ARG A 9 13.42 -3.85 -1.68
C ARG A 9 12.56 -4.96 -2.30
N PRO A 10 12.61 -6.20 -1.79
CA PRO A 10 11.90 -7.34 -2.38
C PRO A 10 10.41 -7.04 -2.51
N ASN A 11 9.77 -7.50 -3.59
CA ASN A 11 8.32 -7.39 -3.77
C ASN A 11 7.57 -8.20 -2.68
N PHE A 12 6.26 -7.99 -2.58
CA PHE A 12 5.45 -8.61 -1.53
C PHE A 12 5.56 -10.13 -1.51
N GLU A 13 5.46 -10.80 -2.67
CA GLU A 13 5.50 -12.27 -2.74
C GLU A 13 6.84 -12.82 -2.28
N THR A 14 7.94 -12.25 -2.76
CA THR A 14 9.28 -12.66 -2.36
C THR A 14 9.52 -12.44 -0.88
N ALA A 15 9.07 -11.31 -0.33
CA ALA A 15 9.20 -11.00 1.09
C ALA A 15 8.37 -11.95 1.96
N PHE A 16 7.12 -12.21 1.56
CA PHE A 16 6.22 -13.12 2.26
C PHE A 16 6.78 -14.54 2.28
N LYS A 17 7.20 -15.07 1.12
CA LYS A 17 7.77 -16.41 1.01
C LYS A 17 8.98 -16.58 1.93
N ARG A 18 9.94 -15.66 1.87
CA ARG A 18 11.13 -15.69 2.73
C ARG A 18 10.77 -15.64 4.22
N TRP A 19 9.83 -14.76 4.59
CA TRP A 19 9.36 -14.65 5.96
C TRP A 19 8.65 -15.93 6.44
N TRP A 20 7.81 -16.53 5.59
CA TRP A 20 7.06 -17.75 5.87
C TRP A 20 7.97 -18.98 6.00
N ASP A 21 8.91 -19.16 5.06
CA ASP A 21 9.85 -20.27 5.07
C ASP A 21 10.80 -20.20 6.28
N GLY A 22 11.08 -19.00 6.78
CA GLY A 22 11.84 -18.77 8.01
C GLY A 22 11.07 -19.05 9.31
N GLN A 23 9.74 -19.28 9.25
CA GLN A 23 8.97 -19.59 10.45
C GLN A 23 9.20 -21.05 10.92
N PRO A 24 9.25 -21.28 12.24
CA PRO A 24 9.38 -22.63 12.78
C PRO A 24 8.19 -23.50 12.37
N ALA A 25 8.41 -24.81 12.24
CA ALA A 25 7.37 -25.75 11.85
C ALA A 25 6.14 -25.69 12.78
N SER A 26 6.36 -25.49 14.08
CA SER A 26 5.28 -25.31 15.07
C SER A 26 4.38 -24.10 14.77
N TYR A 27 4.92 -23.02 14.20
CA TYR A 27 4.15 -21.86 13.79
C TYR A 27 3.37 -22.16 12.51
N ARG A 28 4.03 -22.73 11.49
CA ARG A 28 3.41 -23.06 10.19
C ARG A 28 2.31 -24.11 10.30
N ASN A 29 2.38 -25.01 11.28
CA ASN A 29 1.35 -26.01 11.54
C ASN A 29 0.13 -25.44 12.30
N ARG A 30 0.29 -24.31 12.98
CA ARG A 30 -0.76 -23.68 13.80
C ARG A 30 -1.50 -22.55 13.09
N ILE A 31 -0.84 -21.89 12.15
CA ILE A 31 -1.36 -20.72 11.46
C ILE A 31 -1.60 -21.09 10.01
N ASP A 32 -2.80 -20.80 9.52
CA ASP A 32 -3.10 -20.92 8.09
C ASP A 32 -2.29 -19.91 7.25
N ALA A 33 -1.79 -20.36 6.11
CA ALA A 33 -0.95 -19.54 5.24
C ALA A 33 -1.68 -18.31 4.69
N SER A 34 -2.99 -18.38 4.43
CA SER A 34 -3.80 -17.24 3.99
C SER A 34 -3.97 -16.19 5.11
N ALA A 35 -4.22 -16.65 6.33
CA ALA A 35 -4.26 -15.79 7.50
C ALA A 35 -2.91 -15.09 7.74
N ALA A 36 -1.81 -15.84 7.72
CA ALA A 36 -0.46 -15.30 7.86
C ALA A 36 -0.13 -14.28 6.77
N ARG A 37 -0.53 -14.54 5.53
CA ARG A 37 -0.36 -13.64 4.38
C ARG A 37 -1.11 -12.32 4.58
N THR A 38 -2.32 -12.37 5.13
CA THR A 38 -3.12 -11.19 5.44
C THR A 38 -2.45 -10.34 6.52
N SER A 39 -1.99 -10.96 7.61
CA SER A 39 -1.25 -10.28 8.68
C SER A 39 0.07 -9.68 8.17
N PHE A 40 0.83 -10.45 7.39
CA PHE A 40 2.11 -10.00 6.82
C PHE A 40 1.93 -8.83 5.86
N ARG A 41 0.83 -8.76 5.11
CA ARG A 41 0.54 -7.64 4.20
C ARG A 41 0.50 -6.30 4.93
N ALA A 42 -0.13 -6.24 6.10
CA ALA A 42 -0.16 -5.01 6.90
C ALA A 42 1.25 -4.64 7.37
N GLY A 43 2.00 -5.59 7.95
CA GLY A 43 3.36 -5.35 8.42
C GLY A 43 4.33 -4.96 7.30
N TYR A 44 4.27 -5.64 6.15
CA TYR A 44 5.06 -5.34 4.97
C TYR A 44 4.78 -3.95 4.43
N ALA A 45 3.51 -3.53 4.37
CA ALA A 45 3.14 -2.20 3.92
C ALA A 45 3.69 -1.12 4.87
N THR A 46 3.57 -1.31 6.18
CA THR A 46 4.12 -0.38 7.18
C THR A 46 5.64 -0.31 7.10
N GLY A 47 6.33 -1.46 7.09
CA GLY A 47 7.80 -1.48 7.02
C GLY A 47 8.35 -0.92 5.71
N ARG A 48 7.68 -1.16 4.57
CA ARG A 48 8.09 -0.60 3.28
C ARG A 48 7.91 0.92 3.20
N ASN A 49 7.01 1.46 4.01
CA ASN A 49 6.70 2.88 4.07
C ASN A 49 7.08 3.49 5.43
N ALA A 50 8.09 2.93 6.12
CA ALA A 50 8.46 3.35 7.48
C ALA A 50 8.81 4.86 7.59
N ASP A 51 9.26 5.47 6.49
CA ASP A 51 9.61 6.89 6.41
C ASP A 51 8.45 7.77 5.91
N LEU A 52 7.23 7.22 5.79
CA LEU A 52 6.05 7.90 5.24
C LEU A 52 4.86 7.79 6.19
N ASP A 53 3.99 8.79 6.14
CA ASP A 53 2.73 8.78 6.88
C ASP A 53 1.61 8.17 6.05
N ARG A 54 0.71 7.45 6.76
CA ARG A 54 -0.49 6.87 6.16
C ARG A 54 -1.62 7.90 6.18
N TYR A 55 -2.14 8.23 5.01
CA TYR A 55 -3.30 9.10 4.86
C TYR A 55 -4.47 8.33 4.25
N VAL A 56 -5.68 8.68 4.67
CA VAL A 56 -6.92 8.12 4.12
C VAL A 56 -7.76 9.27 3.58
N PHE A 57 -8.22 9.13 2.34
CA PHE A 57 -9.09 10.09 1.69
C PHE A 57 -10.36 9.42 1.20
N THR A 58 -11.43 10.22 1.07
CA THR A 58 -12.56 9.90 0.21
C THR A 58 -12.53 10.73 -1.05
N ALA A 59 -12.75 10.09 -2.19
CA ALA A 59 -12.95 10.73 -3.50
C ALA A 59 -14.31 10.26 -4.04
N GLY A 60 -15.36 11.07 -3.86
CA GLY A 60 -16.74 10.61 -4.09
C GLY A 60 -17.10 9.42 -3.20
N ARG A 61 -17.35 8.25 -3.81
CA ARG A 61 -17.63 6.98 -3.10
C ARG A 61 -16.37 6.15 -2.79
N LEU A 62 -15.20 6.57 -3.27
CA LEU A 62 -13.97 5.80 -3.11
C LEU A 62 -13.30 6.11 -1.79
N ARG A 63 -12.99 5.07 -1.01
CA ARG A 63 -12.01 5.16 0.09
C ARG A 63 -10.62 4.82 -0.45
N ILE A 64 -9.69 5.74 -0.28
CA ILE A 64 -8.34 5.67 -0.82
C ILE A 64 -7.36 5.80 0.33
N THR A 65 -6.47 4.82 0.49
CA THR A 65 -5.39 4.84 1.48
C THR A 65 -4.07 4.95 0.75
N VAL A 66 -3.27 5.94 1.10
CA VAL A 66 -1.96 6.22 0.49
C VAL A 66 -0.91 6.46 1.56
N TRP A 67 0.34 6.22 1.19
CA TRP A 67 1.50 6.56 2.00
C TRP A 67 2.21 7.74 1.34
N GLY A 68 2.42 8.82 2.09
CA GLY A 68 3.01 10.06 1.57
C GLY A 68 4.04 10.65 2.52
N SER A 69 4.98 11.42 1.99
CA SER A 69 5.97 12.15 2.81
C SER A 69 5.38 13.40 3.49
N GLY A 70 4.08 13.65 3.26
CA GLY A 70 3.32 14.77 3.78
C GLY A 70 1.99 14.91 3.05
N MET A 71 1.13 15.82 3.54
CA MET A 71 -0.23 16.02 3.04
C MET A 71 -0.32 16.28 1.53
N LEU A 72 0.56 17.12 0.98
CA LEU A 72 0.54 17.48 -0.44
C LEU A 72 0.90 16.29 -1.34
N ASP A 73 1.90 15.51 -0.96
CA ASP A 73 2.28 14.28 -1.67
C ASP A 73 1.15 13.25 -1.59
N ALA A 74 0.56 13.09 -0.41
CA ALA A 74 -0.56 12.19 -0.18
C ALA A 74 -1.79 12.54 -1.03
N LYS A 75 -2.18 13.82 -1.10
CA LYS A 75 -3.28 14.28 -1.97
C LYS A 75 -3.01 13.97 -3.43
N ARG A 76 -1.79 14.23 -3.92
CA ARG A 76 -1.40 13.94 -5.31
C ARG A 76 -1.55 12.45 -5.64
N LYS A 77 -1.05 11.58 -4.75
CA LYS A 77 -1.17 10.12 -4.90
C LYS A 77 -2.63 9.66 -4.85
N ALA A 78 -3.44 10.25 -3.97
CA ALA A 78 -4.85 9.92 -3.84
C ALA A 78 -5.67 10.33 -5.08
N LEU A 79 -5.37 11.48 -5.70
CA LEU A 79 -5.97 11.89 -6.97
C LEU A 79 -5.62 10.90 -8.09
N ALA A 80 -4.33 10.54 -8.22
CA ALA A 80 -3.89 9.59 -9.23
C ALA A 80 -4.56 8.21 -9.06
N GLU A 81 -4.70 7.74 -7.82
CA GLU A 81 -5.42 6.49 -7.52
C GLU A 81 -6.91 6.57 -7.86
N ALA A 82 -7.56 7.73 -7.63
CA ALA A 82 -8.95 7.94 -7.99
C ALA A 82 -9.16 7.87 -9.51
N GLU A 83 -8.31 8.55 -10.29
CA GLU A 83 -8.32 8.49 -11.76
C GLU A 83 -8.06 7.08 -12.27
N PHE A 84 -7.05 6.39 -11.71
CA PHE A 84 -6.74 5.02 -12.09
C PHE A 84 -7.93 4.08 -11.87
N ARG A 85 -8.60 4.18 -10.71
CA ARG A 85 -9.77 3.34 -10.41
C ARG A 85 -10.96 3.69 -11.28
N ALA A 86 -11.18 4.96 -11.60
CA ALA A 86 -12.26 5.36 -12.48
C ALA A 86 -12.05 4.81 -13.90
N ALA A 87 -10.84 4.99 -14.46
CA ALA A 87 -10.48 4.42 -15.75
C ALA A 87 -10.59 2.89 -15.77
N LYS A 88 -10.07 2.21 -14.74
CA LYS A 88 -10.12 0.74 -14.64
C LYS A 88 -11.56 0.19 -14.58
N ASN A 89 -12.48 0.89 -13.92
CA ASN A 89 -13.87 0.45 -13.76
C ASN A 89 -14.84 1.11 -14.75
N GLY A 90 -14.35 1.92 -15.71
CA GLY A 90 -15.18 2.64 -16.66
C GLY A 90 -16.11 3.70 -16.03
N TRP A 91 -15.74 4.23 -14.86
CA TRP A 91 -16.55 5.27 -14.20
C TRP A 91 -16.26 6.65 -14.79
N PRO A 92 -17.27 7.52 -14.89
CA PRO A 92 -17.05 8.87 -15.38
C PRO A 92 -16.22 9.69 -14.39
N THR A 93 -15.17 10.33 -14.89
CA THR A 93 -14.42 11.33 -14.10
C THR A 93 -15.28 12.59 -13.90
N PRO A 94 -15.37 13.14 -12.68
CA PRO A 94 -16.13 14.37 -12.44
C PRO A 94 -15.58 15.54 -13.27
N LYS A 95 -16.47 16.34 -13.87
CA LYS A 95 -16.07 17.49 -14.72
C LYS A 95 -15.18 18.51 -14.00
N GLY A 96 -15.36 18.68 -12.68
CA GLY A 96 -14.55 19.56 -11.83
C GLY A 96 -13.32 18.88 -11.20
N GLY A 97 -13.00 17.65 -11.59
CA GLY A 97 -11.97 16.83 -10.96
C GLY A 97 -12.43 16.19 -9.64
N TRP A 98 -11.57 15.34 -9.09
CA TRP A 98 -11.84 14.65 -7.83
C TRP A 98 -11.70 15.61 -6.63
N VAL A 99 -12.75 15.68 -5.83
CA VAL A 99 -12.70 16.36 -4.53
C VAL A 99 -12.27 15.36 -3.47
N LEU A 100 -11.09 15.58 -2.87
CA LEU A 100 -10.58 14.78 -1.77
C LEU A 100 -11.05 15.34 -0.42
N LYS A 101 -11.60 14.48 0.42
CA LYS A 101 -11.79 14.75 1.86
C LYS A 101 -10.92 13.80 2.64
N GLU A 102 -10.10 14.32 3.54
CA GLU A 102 -9.30 13.49 4.43
C GLU A 102 -10.23 12.85 5.48
N LEU A 103 -10.05 11.55 5.70
CA LEU A 103 -10.63 10.83 6.82
C LEU A 103 -9.58 10.73 7.91
N ARG A 104 -9.78 11.50 8.99
CA ARG A 104 -9.00 11.38 10.21
C ARG A 104 -9.47 10.19 11.04
#